data_AF-A0A957V413-F1
#
_entry.id   AF-A0A957V413-F1
#
_cell.length_a   1.000
_cell.length_b   1.000
_cell.length_c   1.000
_cell.angle_alpha   90.00
_cell.angle_beta   90.00
_cell.angle_gamma   90.00
#
_symmetry.space_group_name_H-M   'P 1'
#
loop_
_entity.id
_entity.type
_entity.pdbx_description
1 polymer ?
#
loop_
_entity_poly.entity_id
_entity_poly.type
_entity_poly.pdbx_seq_one_letter_code
_entity_poly.pdbx_strand_id
1 'polypeptide(L)'
;TSSFGDERDDRYSQYQSAGDYDRETLTFPGITPLQAETYLKRLGGGVEEKLRRVEGIGWVAEISETDDGVDVTFSAHDELLDDLIRRFEEWSERDAG
;
A
#
# COMPACT_ATOMS: atom_id res chain seq x y z
N THR A 1 8.29 33.84 -5.71
CA THR A 1 8.93 33.42 -4.45
C THR A 1 7.84 33.33 -3.40
N SER A 2 7.46 32.19 -2.85
CA SER A 2 7.89 30.81 -3.01
C SER A 2 6.77 29.92 -2.44
N SER A 3 6.79 28.66 -2.91
CA SER A 3 6.03 27.50 -2.47
C SER A 3 5.67 27.47 -0.98
N PHE A 4 4.37 27.33 -0.68
CA PHE A 4 3.88 26.59 0.48
C PHE A 4 3.38 25.27 -0.13
N GLY A 5 4.13 24.18 -0.25
CA GLY A 5 5.15 23.68 0.68
C GLY A 5 4.49 22.66 1.60
N ASP A 6 4.17 21.49 1.05
CA ASP A 6 4.04 20.20 1.72
C ASP A 6 4.71 20.14 3.09
N GLU A 7 3.94 20.21 4.18
CA GLU A 7 4.47 20.02 5.55
C GLU A 7 3.50 19.20 6.43
N ARG A 8 2.57 18.45 5.83
CA ARG A 8 1.56 17.68 6.59
C ARG A 8 1.81 16.18 6.68
N ASP A 9 2.74 15.61 5.92
CA ASP A 9 2.86 14.15 5.83
C ASP A 9 3.86 13.53 6.84
N ASP A 10 4.84 14.29 7.32
CA ASP A 10 5.92 13.72 8.14
C ASP A 10 5.57 13.42 9.61
N ARG A 11 4.37 13.80 10.08
CA ARG A 11 4.08 13.77 11.53
C ARG A 11 3.54 12.43 12.05
N TYR A 12 3.17 11.49 11.19
CA TYR A 12 2.69 10.17 11.60
C TYR A 12 3.80 9.10 11.66
N SER A 13 4.98 9.34 11.07
CA SER A 13 6.06 8.34 11.00
C SER A 13 6.83 8.09 12.31
N GLN A 14 6.61 8.87 13.37
CA GLN A 14 7.42 8.77 14.60
C GLN A 14 6.93 7.78 15.67
N TYR A 15 5.78 7.13 15.50
CA TYR A 15 5.22 6.22 16.53
C TYR A 15 5.26 4.72 16.21
N GLN A 16 5.79 4.29 15.06
CA GLN A 16 5.91 2.86 14.70
C GLN A 16 7.33 2.29 14.84
N SER A 17 8.22 2.99 15.54
CA SER A 17 9.55 2.48 15.85
C SER A 17 9.50 1.51 17.04
N ALA A 18 8.89 0.34 16.85
CA ALA A 18 8.99 -0.81 17.75
C ALA A 18 8.62 -2.14 17.04
N GLY A 19 9.38 -2.51 16.01
CA GLY A 19 9.33 -3.83 15.34
C GLY A 19 9.47 -3.71 13.83
N ASP A 20 10.69 -3.91 13.32
CA ASP A 20 11.20 -3.67 11.96
C ASP A 20 10.30 -4.16 10.81
N TYR A 21 9.40 -3.33 10.31
CA TYR A 21 8.80 -3.52 8.99
C TYR A 21 9.67 -2.82 7.93
N ASP A 22 10.06 -3.55 6.90
CA ASP A 22 10.52 -2.95 5.66
C ASP A 22 9.32 -2.34 4.94
N ARG A 23 9.52 -1.17 4.32
CA ARG A 23 8.46 -0.38 3.69
C ARG A 23 8.83 -0.05 2.26
N GLU A 24 7.92 -0.32 1.33
CA GLU A 24 8.05 0.06 -0.07
C GLU A 24 6.74 0.59 -0.64
N THR A 25 6.83 1.65 -1.44
CA THR A 25 5.67 2.27 -2.10
C THR A 25 5.80 2.11 -3.62
N LEU A 26 4.73 1.60 -4.23
CA LEU A 26 4.66 1.33 -5.67
C LEU A 26 3.41 1.98 -6.28
N THR A 27 3.56 2.46 -7.50
CA THR A 27 2.48 3.10 -8.26
C THR A 27 1.85 2.11 -9.24
N PHE A 28 0.53 1.99 -9.20
CA PHE A 28 -0.26 1.10 -10.06
C PHE A 28 -1.24 1.92 -10.91
N PRO A 29 -0.81 2.36 -12.11
CA PRO A 29 -1.68 3.11 -13.03
C PRO A 29 -2.83 2.22 -13.53
N GLY A 30 -4.00 2.81 -13.72
CA GLY A 30 -5.21 2.14 -14.17
C GLY A 30 -5.90 1.27 -13.11
N ILE A 31 -5.33 1.15 -11.91
CA ILE A 31 -5.93 0.41 -10.79
C ILE A 31 -6.68 1.37 -9.88
N THR A 32 -7.96 1.06 -9.64
CA THR A 32 -8.78 1.83 -8.69
C THR A 32 -8.51 1.44 -7.23
N PRO A 33 -8.78 2.31 -6.24
CA PRO A 33 -8.68 1.95 -4.83
C PRO A 33 -9.49 0.71 -4.44
N LEU A 34 -10.64 0.50 -5.09
CA LEU A 34 -11.49 -0.67 -4.87
C LEU A 34 -10.83 -1.95 -5.39
N GLN A 35 -10.18 -1.90 -6.54
CA GLN A 35 -9.42 -3.02 -7.09
C GLN A 35 -8.21 -3.34 -6.20
N ALA A 36 -7.44 -2.32 -5.81
CA ALA A 36 -6.30 -2.49 -4.90
C ALA A 36 -6.72 -3.14 -3.57
N GLU A 37 -7.78 -2.64 -2.91
CA GLU A 37 -8.32 -3.27 -1.70
C GLU A 37 -8.75 -4.71 -1.96
N THR A 38 -9.35 -4.99 -3.11
CA THR A 38 -9.78 -6.34 -3.50
C THR A 38 -8.59 -7.29 -3.69
N TYR A 39 -7.51 -6.84 -4.31
CA TYR A 39 -6.30 -7.64 -4.46
C TYR A 39 -5.66 -7.92 -3.11
N LEU A 40 -5.50 -6.90 -2.25
CA LEU A 40 -4.96 -7.05 -0.89
C LEU A 40 -5.79 -8.02 -0.02
N LYS A 41 -7.12 -7.99 -0.15
CA LYS A 41 -8.01 -8.99 0.48
C LYS A 41 -7.75 -10.42 -0.01
N ARG A 42 -7.47 -10.59 -1.31
CA ARG A 42 -7.11 -11.91 -1.87
C ARG A 42 -5.76 -12.42 -1.37
N LEU A 43 -4.87 -11.53 -0.94
CA LEU A 43 -3.60 -11.87 -0.29
C LEU A 43 -3.75 -12.22 1.20
N GLY A 44 -4.99 -12.27 1.71
CA GLY A 44 -5.28 -12.62 3.09
C GLY A 44 -5.40 -11.43 4.04
N GLY A 45 -5.49 -10.21 3.51
CA GLY A 45 -5.68 -9.00 4.30
C GLY A 45 -7.14 -8.75 4.70
N GLY A 46 -7.33 -8.20 5.90
CA GLY A 46 -8.58 -7.61 6.39
C GLY A 46 -8.60 -6.10 6.19
N VAL A 47 -9.79 -5.53 5.91
CA VAL A 47 -9.94 -4.08 5.72
C VAL A 47 -9.98 -3.39 7.08
N GLU A 48 -8.94 -2.63 7.39
CA GLU A 48 -8.87 -1.80 8.60
C GLU A 48 -9.51 -0.43 8.34
N GLU A 49 -9.23 0.18 7.18
CA GLU A 49 -9.86 1.41 6.73
C GLU A 49 -10.26 1.29 5.26
N LYS A 50 -11.55 1.43 4.97
CA LYS A 50 -12.11 1.18 3.63
C LYS A 50 -11.44 2.06 2.57
N LEU A 51 -10.99 1.44 1.48
CA LEU A 51 -10.25 2.02 0.35
C LEU A 51 -8.92 2.68 0.72
N ARG A 52 -8.39 2.44 1.93
CA ARG A 52 -7.22 3.16 2.45
C ARG A 52 -6.22 2.28 3.17
N ARG A 53 -6.66 1.29 3.94
CA ARG A 53 -5.76 0.45 4.70
C ARG A 53 -6.27 -0.99 4.81
N VAL A 54 -5.39 -1.92 4.48
CA VAL A 54 -5.61 -3.36 4.61
C VAL A 54 -4.48 -3.96 5.43
N GLU A 55 -4.79 -4.79 6.41
CA GLU A 55 -3.82 -5.43 7.30
C GLU A 55 -3.91 -6.95 7.20
N GLY A 56 -2.77 -7.61 7.07
CA GLY A 56 -2.65 -9.06 7.12
C GLY A 56 -1.69 -9.51 8.21
N ILE A 57 -1.47 -10.81 8.30
CA ILE A 57 -0.55 -11.37 9.30
C ILE A 57 0.88 -10.97 8.92
N GLY A 58 1.49 -10.09 9.73
CA GLY A 58 2.87 -9.65 9.55
C GLY A 58 3.07 -8.61 8.43
N TRP A 59 1.99 -8.00 7.93
CA TRP A 59 2.07 -6.93 6.95
C TRP A 59 0.88 -5.97 7.02
N VAL A 60 1.08 -4.75 6.53
CA VAL A 60 0.05 -3.75 6.32
C VAL A 60 0.26 -3.09 4.95
N ALA A 61 -0.83 -2.77 4.26
CA ALA A 61 -0.79 -1.99 3.03
C ALA A 61 -1.70 -0.75 3.14
N GLU A 62 -1.17 0.39 2.73
CA GLU A 62 -1.87 1.66 2.64
C GLU A 62 -2.12 2.01 1.17
N ILE A 63 -3.35 2.41 0.84
CA ILE A 63 -3.79 2.76 -0.52
C ILE A 63 -4.01 4.28 -0.56
N SER A 64 -3.32 4.94 -1.47
CA SER A 64 -3.49 6.35 -1.80
C SER A 64 -3.99 6.49 -3.23
N GLU A 65 -5.14 7.12 -3.42
CA GLU A 65 -5.67 7.41 -4.75
C GLU A 65 -4.85 8.51 -5.44
N THR A 66 -4.51 8.30 -6.71
CA THR A 66 -3.80 9.26 -7.55
C THR A 66 -4.64 9.61 -8.79
N ASP A 67 -4.22 10.60 -9.58
CA ASP A 67 -4.94 11.02 -10.78
C ASP A 67 -5.06 9.91 -11.85
N ASP A 68 -4.12 8.95 -11.86
CA ASP A 68 -4.02 7.89 -12.88
C ASP A 68 -4.22 6.47 -12.30
N GLY A 69 -4.46 6.33 -10.99
CA GLY A 69 -4.63 5.03 -10.34
C GLY A 69 -4.45 5.10 -8.84
N VAL A 70 -3.53 4.28 -8.30
CA VAL A 70 -3.20 4.28 -6.87
C VAL A 70 -1.71 4.14 -6.62
N ASP A 71 -1.25 4.72 -5.52
CA ASP A 71 -0.02 4.31 -4.86
C ASP A 71 -0.37 3.34 -3.73
N VAL A 72 0.35 2.23 -3.65
CA VAL A 72 0.22 1.26 -2.56
C VAL A 72 1.53 1.22 -1.80
N THR A 73 1.47 1.55 -0.51
CA THR A 73 2.59 1.36 0.40
C THR A 73 2.44 0.03 1.11
N PHE A 74 3.37 -0.88 0.91
CA PHE A 74 3.49 -2.13 1.64
C PHE A 74 4.45 -1.97 2.80
N SER A 75 4.11 -2.50 3.97
CA SER A 75 5.01 -2.62 5.11
C SER A 75 4.92 -4.04 5.65
N ALA A 76 6.03 -4.77 5.68
CA ALA A 76 6.06 -6.20 6.06
C ALA A 76 7.41 -6.59 6.67
N HIS A 77 7.44 -7.69 7.43
CA HIS A 77 8.67 -8.21 8.04
C HIS A 77 9.45 -9.10 7.04
N ASP A 78 10.78 -8.94 6.98
CA ASP A 78 11.71 -9.83 6.27
C ASP A 78 11.33 -10.11 4.78
N GLU A 79 11.34 -11.38 4.36
CA GLU A 79 11.08 -11.86 2.99
C GLU A 79 9.60 -11.71 2.56
N LEU A 80 8.71 -11.29 3.45
CA LEU A 80 7.28 -11.19 3.15
C LEU A 80 6.99 -10.00 2.23
N LEU A 81 7.79 -8.93 2.29
CA LEU A 81 7.56 -7.72 1.50
C LEU A 81 7.61 -8.02 0.00
N ASP A 82 8.67 -8.70 -0.45
CA ASP A 82 8.86 -9.04 -1.86
C ASP A 82 7.77 -10.00 -2.38
N ASP A 83 7.39 -11.01 -1.59
CA ASP A 83 6.32 -11.96 -1.96
C ASP A 83 4.94 -11.27 -2.01
N LEU A 84 4.68 -10.33 -1.10
CA LEU A 84 3.45 -9.55 -1.06
C LEU A 84 3.32 -8.66 -2.29
N ILE A 85 4.39 -7.92 -2.62
CA ILE A 85 4.45 -7.05 -3.80
C ILE A 85 4.25 -7.87 -5.07
N ARG A 86 5.04 -8.93 -5.24
CA ARG A 86 4.97 -9.79 -6.41
C ARG A 86 3.57 -10.35 -6.62
N ARG A 87 2.93 -10.85 -5.55
CA ARG A 87 1.56 -11.39 -5.68
C ARG A 87 0.53 -10.32 -5.97
N PHE A 88 0.72 -9.10 -5.46
CA PHE A 88 -0.15 -7.97 -5.80
C PHE A 88 -0.03 -7.64 -7.29
N GLU A 89 1.20 -7.56 -7.82
CA GLU A 89 1.46 -7.36 -9.25
C GLU A 89 0.81 -8.45 -10.11
N GLU A 90 0.98 -9.73 -9.74
CA GLU A 90 0.38 -10.86 -10.45
C GLU A 90 -1.16 -10.75 -10.54
N TRP A 91 -1.83 -10.20 -9.51
CA TRP A 91 -3.27 -9.92 -9.56
C TRP A 91 -3.63 -8.73 -10.43
N SER A 92 -2.84 -7.65 -10.34
CA SER A 92 -3.01 -6.45 -11.17
C SER A 92 -2.89 -6.78 -12.66
N GLU A 93 -1.91 -7.59 -13.04
CA GLU A 93 -1.70 -8.03 -14.42
C GLU A 93 -2.82 -8.96 -14.92
N ARG A 94 -3.33 -9.82 -14.05
CA ARG A 94 -4.42 -10.77 -14.38
C ARG A 94 -5.76 -10.09 -14.65
N ASP A 95 -6.04 -8.98 -13.98
CA ASP A 95 -7.29 -8.22 -14.15
C ASP A 95 -7.22 -7.30 -15.39
N ALA A 96 -6.02 -6.99 -15.87
CA ALA A 96 -5.76 -6.17 -17.06
C ALA A 96 -5.88 -6.95 -18.39
N GLY A 97 -6.00 -8.29 -18.36
CA GLY A 97 -6.13 -9.17 -19.53
C GLY A 97 -7.53 -9.73 -19.71
#